data_AF-A0A2N2MST3-F1
#
_entry.id   AF-A0A2N2MST3-F1
#
_cell.length_a   1.000
_cell.length_b   1.000
_cell.length_c   1.000
_cell.angle_alpha   90.00
_cell.angle_beta   90.00
_cell.angle_gamma   90.00
#
_symmetry.space_group_name_H-M   'P 1'
#
loop_
_entity.id
_entity.type
_entity.pdbx_description
1 polymer ?
#
loop_
_entity_poly.entity_id
_entity_poly.type
_entity_poly.pdbx_seq_one_letter_code
_entity_poly.pdbx_strand_id
1 'polypeptide(L)'
;MLSTIQPSLLNAVLPKENTTSGLRSVLTNIASNDKGYRVDKSEISGLSSFALSMQFSEINYGSTSSEMLYRSNDNSLALKASRSINFNLKVEKFQFDLTLSAESLGLDASMFKNSSEPMILKLQYTQTELMFSSEIQIKQHKTLRTPQEIIRDLVKGLTTAMQDPDKRTIMYTLDDEAIQSLVQSDPQLGKLFGELVMIMNAVNLMKEQSQGNRDYTIKLSGKGNPYTEFSEKVDITGYAKEYSVNITIMPPNTDSSNQVEATAT
;
A
#
# COMPACT_ATOMS: atom_id res chain seq x y z
N MET A 1 37.55 -35.73 8.13
CA MET A 1 36.87 -35.84 6.81
C MET A 1 35.74 -34.83 6.81
N LEU A 2 35.91 -33.73 6.09
CA LEU A 2 34.97 -32.61 6.02
C LEU A 2 33.84 -32.96 5.05
N SER A 3 32.61 -33.07 5.56
CA SER A 3 31.41 -33.18 4.74
C SER A 3 30.87 -31.79 4.43
N THR A 4 30.93 -31.44 3.15
CA THR A 4 30.29 -30.29 2.51
C THR A 4 28.77 -30.36 2.72
N ILE A 5 28.18 -29.37 3.37
CA ILE A 5 26.73 -29.18 3.39
C ILE A 5 26.40 -28.12 2.34
N GLN A 6 25.83 -28.56 1.22
CA GLN A 6 25.18 -27.67 0.23
C GLN A 6 23.84 -27.19 0.80
N PRO A 7 23.52 -25.89 0.77
CA PRO A 7 22.14 -25.45 0.99
C PRO A 7 21.32 -25.75 -0.26
N SER A 8 20.38 -26.68 -0.11
CA SER A 8 19.37 -27.04 -1.09
C SER A 8 18.49 -25.83 -1.44
N LEU A 9 18.37 -25.59 -2.75
CA LEU A 9 17.45 -24.64 -3.37
C LEU A 9 16.01 -24.91 -2.92
N LEU A 10 15.37 -23.91 -2.32
CA LEU A 10 13.93 -23.86 -2.13
C LEU A 10 13.26 -23.78 -3.52
N ASN A 11 12.85 -24.93 -4.05
CA ASN A 11 11.87 -24.99 -5.14
C ASN A 11 10.47 -24.72 -4.57
N ALA A 12 10.15 -23.45 -4.34
CA ALA A 12 8.78 -23.02 -4.12
C ALA A 12 8.05 -23.03 -5.48
N VAL A 13 7.32 -24.12 -5.74
CA VAL A 13 6.37 -24.20 -6.86
C VAL A 13 5.24 -23.21 -6.55
N LEU A 14 5.22 -22.08 -7.25
CA LEU A 14 4.11 -21.13 -7.21
C LEU A 14 2.86 -21.75 -7.87
N PRO A 15 1.66 -21.56 -7.31
CA PRO A 15 0.44 -22.06 -7.90
C PRO A 15 0.13 -21.34 -9.22
N LYS A 16 -0.31 -22.10 -10.23
CA LYS A 16 -0.90 -21.57 -11.45
C LYS A 16 -2.29 -21.00 -11.13
N GLU A 17 -2.42 -19.68 -11.09
CA GLU A 17 -3.72 -19.03 -11.10
C GLU A 17 -4.06 -18.50 -12.50
N ASN A 18 -5.14 -19.06 -13.03
CA ASN A 18 -5.85 -18.56 -14.19
C ASN A 18 -6.69 -17.33 -13.81
N THR A 19 -6.66 -16.35 -14.71
CA THR A 19 -7.72 -15.39 -15.03
C THR A 19 -8.10 -14.28 -14.06
N THR A 20 -7.98 -13.07 -14.62
CA THR A 20 -8.88 -11.92 -14.61
C THR A 20 -8.67 -10.77 -13.62
N SER A 21 -8.30 -9.64 -14.24
CA SER A 21 -8.77 -8.28 -13.95
C SER A 21 -7.99 -7.44 -12.93
N GLY A 22 -7.13 -6.56 -13.48
CA GLY A 22 -7.38 -5.13 -13.29
C GLY A 22 -6.68 -4.39 -12.15
N LEU A 23 -5.50 -4.81 -11.67
CA LEU A 23 -4.69 -3.98 -10.75
C LEU A 23 -3.17 -4.01 -11.02
N ARG A 24 -2.72 -4.72 -12.06
CA ARG A 24 -1.29 -4.85 -12.39
C ARG A 24 -0.72 -3.79 -13.34
N SER A 25 -1.53 -2.88 -13.90
CA SER A 25 -0.99 -1.88 -14.83
C SER A 25 -0.20 -0.74 -14.16
N VAL A 26 -0.25 -0.62 -12.83
CA VAL A 26 0.45 0.45 -12.09
C VAL A 26 1.84 0.01 -11.59
N LEU A 27 2.18 -1.28 -11.68
CA LEU A 27 3.47 -1.81 -11.19
C LEU A 27 4.46 -2.22 -12.30
N THR A 28 4.16 -1.98 -13.58
CA THR A 28 5.10 -2.29 -14.68
C THR A 28 5.33 -1.14 -15.66
N ASN A 29 4.95 0.09 -15.34
CA ASN A 29 5.22 1.26 -16.20
C ASN A 29 6.04 2.32 -15.46
N ILE A 30 7.30 1.99 -15.22
CA ILE A 30 8.36 3.00 -15.16
C ILE A 30 9.15 2.79 -16.46
N ALA A 31 9.12 3.81 -17.33
CA ALA A 31 9.70 3.91 -18.68
C ALA A 31 8.86 3.34 -19.84
N SER A 32 8.13 4.22 -20.53
CA SER A 32 8.45 4.65 -21.92
C SER A 32 7.26 5.37 -22.54
N ASN A 33 7.16 6.68 -22.34
CA ASN A 33 6.45 7.52 -23.29
C ASN A 33 7.14 8.89 -23.33
N ASP A 34 8.22 8.96 -24.11
CA ASP A 34 8.81 10.23 -24.51
C ASP A 34 8.96 10.25 -26.03
N LYS A 35 8.00 10.90 -26.69
CA LYS A 35 8.15 11.33 -28.08
C LYS A 35 8.76 12.72 -28.05
N GLY A 36 10.07 12.75 -28.22
CA GLY A 36 10.74 13.85 -28.90
C GLY A 36 11.27 14.96 -28.00
N TYR A 37 12.22 14.65 -27.12
CA TYR A 37 13.34 15.53 -26.84
C TYR A 37 14.64 14.72 -26.87
N ARG A 38 15.52 15.04 -27.83
CA ARG A 38 16.91 14.58 -27.79
C ARG A 38 17.58 15.24 -26.57
N VAL A 39 17.79 14.46 -25.51
CA VAL A 39 18.74 14.75 -24.45
C VAL A 39 19.51 13.47 -24.16
N ASP A 40 20.82 13.64 -23.96
CA ASP A 40 21.86 12.63 -23.95
C ASP A 40 21.70 11.51 -22.90
N LYS A 41 22.19 10.33 -23.29
CA LYS A 41 22.79 9.26 -22.48
C LYS A 41 22.84 9.49 -20.94
N SER A 42 21.82 9.02 -20.20
CA SER A 42 21.77 8.83 -18.73
C SER A 42 20.46 8.05 -18.45
N GLU A 43 20.25 7.16 -17.48
CA GLU A 43 20.35 7.40 -16.04
C GLU A 43 19.91 6.09 -15.32
N ILE A 44 20.59 5.71 -14.25
CA ILE A 44 20.20 4.56 -13.40
C ILE A 44 18.84 4.88 -12.73
N SER A 45 17.93 3.90 -12.57
CA SER A 45 16.62 4.15 -11.94
C SER A 45 16.81 4.70 -10.53
N GLY A 46 16.12 5.80 -10.19
CA GLY A 46 16.40 6.60 -8.99
C GLY A 46 16.51 5.83 -7.67
N LEU A 47 15.71 4.76 -7.44
CA LEU A 47 15.76 3.94 -6.21
C LEU A 47 16.86 2.86 -6.23
N SER A 48 17.43 2.57 -7.38
CA SER A 48 18.31 1.42 -7.59
C SER A 48 19.76 1.83 -7.78
N SER A 49 20.01 2.99 -8.39
CA SER A 49 21.27 3.72 -8.16
C SER A 49 21.42 3.96 -6.66
N PHE A 50 20.30 4.24 -6.00
CA PHE A 50 20.22 4.49 -4.58
C PHE A 50 20.50 3.25 -3.73
N ALA A 51 19.92 2.07 -3.98
CA ALA A 51 20.23 0.88 -3.19
C ALA A 51 21.64 0.31 -3.45
N LEU A 52 22.11 0.34 -4.70
CA LEU A 52 23.38 -0.30 -5.10
C LEU A 52 24.62 0.55 -4.80
N SER A 53 24.49 1.88 -4.84
CA SER A 53 25.55 2.76 -4.33
C SER A 53 25.76 2.57 -2.84
N MET A 54 24.69 2.29 -2.10
CA MET A 54 24.71 2.63 -0.70
C MET A 54 25.18 1.52 0.21
N GLN A 55 25.32 0.28 -0.28
CA GLN A 55 25.59 -0.85 0.63
C GLN A 55 24.65 -0.80 1.84
N PHE A 56 23.39 -0.41 1.56
CA PHE A 56 22.73 0.63 2.34
C PHE A 56 22.55 0.26 3.77
N SER A 57 23.11 1.12 4.62
CA SER A 57 22.85 1.14 6.04
C SER A 57 21.59 1.86 6.48
N GLU A 58 20.92 2.76 5.74
CA GLU A 58 19.53 3.21 5.99
C GLU A 58 18.80 3.83 4.75
N ILE A 59 17.75 3.17 4.24
CA ILE A 59 16.80 3.61 3.21
C ILE A 59 15.50 4.02 3.88
N ASN A 60 14.97 5.19 3.55
CA ASN A 60 13.61 5.59 3.91
C ASN A 60 12.84 6.00 2.65
N TYR A 61 11.75 5.31 2.35
CA TYR A 61 10.88 5.59 1.22
C TYR A 61 9.42 5.59 1.68
N GLY A 62 8.73 6.68 1.39
CA GLY A 62 7.30 6.85 1.65
C GLY A 62 6.57 7.15 0.35
N SER A 63 5.46 6.46 0.09
CA SER A 63 4.58 6.72 -1.03
C SER A 63 3.14 6.73 -0.58
N THR A 64 2.41 7.75 -1.00
CA THR A 64 0.98 7.86 -0.75
C THR A 64 0.26 8.06 -2.07
N SER A 65 -0.73 7.22 -2.35
CA SER A 65 -1.61 7.40 -3.50
C SER A 65 -3.07 7.45 -3.03
N SER A 66 -3.85 8.30 -3.69
CA SER A 66 -5.29 8.36 -3.47
C SER A 66 -5.98 8.40 -4.81
N GLU A 67 -6.99 7.55 -4.97
CA GLU A 67 -7.80 7.47 -6.18
C GLU A 67 -9.28 7.54 -5.82
N MET A 68 -10.04 8.21 -6.68
CA MET A 68 -11.48 8.35 -6.54
C MET A 68 -12.14 7.88 -7.83
N LEU A 69 -13.07 6.94 -7.71
CA LEU A 69 -13.88 6.46 -8.81
C LEU A 69 -15.31 6.98 -8.67
N TYR A 70 -15.82 7.59 -9.73
CA TYR A 70 -17.17 8.11 -9.81
C TYR A 70 -18.04 7.23 -10.71
N ARG A 71 -19.33 7.12 -10.39
CA ARG A 71 -20.30 6.38 -11.23
C ARG A 71 -20.60 7.16 -12.50
N SER A 72 -20.70 6.47 -13.63
CA SER A 72 -20.95 7.09 -14.93
C SER A 72 -22.34 7.70 -15.08
N ASN A 73 -23.33 7.25 -14.31
CA ASN A 73 -24.74 7.66 -14.49
C ASN A 73 -25.08 8.97 -13.79
N ASP A 74 -24.45 9.23 -12.64
CA ASP A 74 -24.81 10.36 -11.76
C ASP A 74 -23.58 11.09 -11.19
N ASN A 75 -22.37 10.73 -11.61
CA ASN A 75 -21.10 11.24 -11.08
C ASN A 75 -20.97 11.16 -9.55
N SER A 76 -21.74 10.27 -8.90
CA SER A 76 -21.61 10.04 -7.45
C SER A 76 -20.34 9.24 -7.15
N LEU A 77 -19.72 9.49 -6.00
CA LEU A 77 -18.54 8.74 -5.56
C LEU A 77 -18.90 7.27 -5.36
N ALA A 78 -18.15 6.36 -5.99
CA ALA A 78 -18.32 4.91 -5.88
C ALA A 78 -17.25 4.28 -5.00
N LEU A 79 -16.00 4.68 -5.20
CA LEU A 79 -14.85 4.15 -4.47
C LEU A 79 -13.88 5.30 -4.16
N LYS A 80 -13.41 5.32 -2.93
CA LYS A 80 -12.26 6.10 -2.50
C LYS A 80 -11.20 5.12 -2.04
N ALA A 81 -10.07 5.07 -2.74
CA ALA A 81 -8.95 4.23 -2.38
C ALA A 81 -7.81 5.11 -1.90
N SER A 82 -7.27 4.82 -0.72
CA SER A 82 -6.04 5.43 -0.21
C SER A 82 -5.02 4.34 0.09
N ARG A 83 -3.79 4.58 -0.32
CA ARG A 83 -2.67 3.68 -0.06
C ARG A 83 -1.51 4.48 0.49
N SER A 84 -0.93 4.00 1.58
CA SER A 84 0.30 4.52 2.15
C SER A 84 1.30 3.37 2.30
N ILE A 85 2.48 3.54 1.73
CA ILE A 85 3.57 2.59 1.81
C ILE A 85 4.76 3.32 2.43
N ASN A 86 5.24 2.83 3.56
CA ASN A 86 6.46 3.28 4.20
C ASN A 86 7.46 2.13 4.26
N PHE A 87 8.70 2.45 3.94
CA PHE A 87 9.78 1.49 3.80
C PHE A 87 11.02 2.07 4.44
N ASN A 88 11.42 1.52 5.58
CA ASN A 88 12.67 1.81 6.26
C ASN A 88 13.55 0.55 6.18
N LEU A 89 14.79 0.62 5.69
CA LEU A 89 15.74 -0.50 5.74
C LEU A 89 17.08 -0.01 6.22
N LYS A 90 17.75 -0.70 7.14
CA LYS A 90 19.00 -0.27 7.74
C LYS A 90 20.03 -1.42 7.77
N VAL A 91 21.33 -1.20 7.59
CA VAL A 91 22.44 -2.21 7.51
C VAL A 91 23.76 -1.66 8.04
N GLU A 92 24.17 -1.99 9.24
CA GLU A 92 25.46 -1.58 9.79
C GLU A 92 26.54 -2.61 9.48
N LYS A 93 27.74 -2.16 9.10
CA LYS A 93 28.89 -3.03 8.84
C LYS A 93 30.07 -2.62 9.72
N PHE A 94 30.69 -3.60 10.37
CA PHE A 94 31.84 -3.44 11.24
C PHE A 94 32.98 -4.31 10.69
N GLN A 95 34.14 -3.73 10.43
CA GLN A 95 35.33 -4.47 10.00
C GLN A 95 36.46 -4.25 11.01
N PHE A 96 37.09 -5.34 11.45
CA PHE A 96 38.20 -5.37 12.39
C PHE A 96 39.38 -6.07 11.74
N ASP A 97 40.42 -5.32 11.42
CA ASP A 97 41.66 -5.89 10.92
C ASP A 97 42.68 -5.90 12.06
N LEU A 98 43.08 -7.10 12.50
CA LEU A 98 43.97 -7.35 13.63
C LEU A 98 45.26 -7.95 13.11
N THR A 99 46.40 -7.32 13.37
CA THR A 99 47.71 -7.92 13.08
C THR A 99 48.38 -8.31 14.39
N LEU A 100 48.67 -9.58 14.57
CA LEU A 100 49.24 -10.16 15.79
C LEU A 100 50.55 -10.85 15.46
N SER A 101 51.50 -10.87 16.39
CA SER A 101 52.72 -11.67 16.25
C SER A 101 52.46 -13.10 16.74
N ALA A 102 53.17 -14.09 16.19
CA ALA A 102 53.06 -15.48 16.63
C ALA A 102 53.34 -15.62 18.14
N GLU A 103 54.28 -14.84 18.68
CA GLU A 103 54.67 -14.85 20.09
C GLU A 103 53.53 -14.36 21.00
N SER A 104 52.74 -13.40 20.53
CA SER A 104 51.59 -12.84 21.27
C SER A 104 50.45 -13.85 21.42
N LEU A 105 50.43 -14.89 20.59
CA LEU A 105 49.43 -15.95 20.57
C LEU A 105 49.98 -17.29 21.07
N GLY A 106 51.25 -17.34 21.49
CA GLY A 106 51.91 -18.57 21.94
C GLY A 106 52.07 -19.62 20.82
N LEU A 107 52.12 -19.18 19.56
CA LEU A 107 52.25 -20.05 18.39
C LEU A 107 53.73 -20.23 18.05
N ASP A 108 54.13 -21.46 17.73
CA ASP A 108 55.48 -21.79 17.30
C ASP A 108 55.61 -21.84 15.77
N ALA A 109 56.84 -21.86 15.26
CA ALA A 109 57.13 -21.91 13.83
C ALA A 109 56.62 -23.20 13.13
N SER A 110 56.30 -24.26 13.89
CA SER A 110 55.80 -25.54 13.35
C SER A 110 54.30 -25.50 13.06
N MET A 111 53.57 -24.54 13.65
CA MET A 111 52.14 -24.31 13.41
C MET A 111 51.86 -23.51 12.14
N PHE A 112 52.89 -23.00 11.45
CA PHE A 112 52.76 -22.29 10.18
C PHE A 112 53.06 -23.23 9.01
N LYS A 113 52.21 -23.20 7.97
CA LYS A 113 52.38 -24.01 6.75
C LYS A 113 53.67 -23.65 5.98
N ASN A 114 54.12 -22.41 6.10
CA ASN A 114 55.40 -21.90 5.63
C ASN A 114 55.92 -20.93 6.69
N SER A 115 57.14 -21.14 7.20
CA SER A 115 57.72 -20.36 8.32
C SER A 115 57.95 -18.88 8.00
N SER A 116 57.72 -18.46 6.74
CA SER A 116 57.87 -17.08 6.28
C SER A 116 56.55 -16.41 5.86
N GLU A 117 55.41 -17.12 5.92
CA GLU A 117 54.12 -16.58 5.48
C GLU A 117 53.17 -16.33 6.66
N PRO A 118 52.44 -15.20 6.68
CA PRO A 118 51.48 -14.91 7.72
C PRO A 118 50.25 -15.83 7.62
N MET A 119 49.70 -16.19 8.78
CA MET A 119 48.44 -16.91 8.87
C MET A 119 47.27 -15.91 8.92
N ILE A 120 46.28 -16.05 8.04
CA ILE A 120 45.12 -15.15 8.01
C ILE A 120 43.86 -15.89 8.46
N LEU A 121 43.22 -15.41 9.52
CA LEU A 121 41.92 -15.87 9.99
C LEU A 121 40.87 -14.82 9.63
N LYS A 122 39.80 -15.22 8.95
CA LYS A 122 38.67 -14.34 8.62
C LYS A 122 37.42 -14.84 9.33
N LEU A 123 36.83 -14.02 10.20
CA LEU A 123 35.58 -14.31 10.88
C LEU A 123 34.51 -13.33 10.40
N GLN A 124 33.32 -13.83 10.08
CA GLN A 124 32.20 -13.00 9.67
C GLN A 124 30.96 -13.38 10.48
N TYR A 125 30.24 -12.40 11.00
CA TYR A 125 29.01 -12.57 11.77
C TYR A 125 27.95 -11.55 11.31
N THR A 126 26.72 -12.01 11.05
CA THR A 126 25.64 -11.16 10.53
C THR A 126 24.36 -11.38 11.32
N GLN A 127 23.65 -10.30 11.63
CA GLN A 127 22.33 -10.31 12.27
C GLN A 127 21.35 -9.47 11.44
N THR A 128 20.10 -9.90 11.32
CA THR A 128 19.07 -9.18 10.55
C THR A 128 17.72 -9.25 11.26
N GLU A 129 16.98 -8.14 11.25
CA GLU A 129 15.64 -7.99 11.78
C GLU A 129 14.75 -7.35 10.70
N LEU A 130 13.55 -7.88 10.52
CA LEU A 130 12.58 -7.37 9.56
C LEU A 130 11.20 -7.35 10.20
N MET A 131 10.62 -6.16 10.31
CA MET A 131 9.26 -5.92 10.75
C MET A 131 8.41 -5.55 9.54
N PHE A 132 7.28 -6.24 9.42
CA PHE A 132 6.27 -5.99 8.40
C PHE A 132 4.93 -5.76 9.09
N SER A 133 4.31 -4.63 8.78
CA SER A 133 2.96 -4.30 9.23
C SER A 133 2.10 -3.93 8.03
N SER A 134 0.91 -4.52 7.96
CA SER A 134 -0.08 -4.17 6.96
C SER A 134 -1.42 -4.01 7.65
N GLU A 135 -2.04 -2.86 7.43
CA GLU A 135 -3.35 -2.53 7.93
C GLU A 135 -4.28 -2.24 6.75
N ILE A 136 -5.38 -2.98 6.69
CA ILE A 136 -6.40 -2.82 5.66
C ILE A 136 -7.71 -2.45 6.35
N GLN A 137 -8.25 -1.29 5.99
CA GLN A 137 -9.56 -0.84 6.44
C GLN A 137 -10.49 -0.73 5.24
N ILE A 138 -11.65 -1.39 5.34
CA ILE A 138 -12.73 -1.28 4.37
C ILE A 138 -13.94 -0.72 5.11
N LYS A 139 -14.39 0.47 4.72
CA LYS A 139 -15.56 1.13 5.29
C LYS A 139 -16.58 1.37 4.20
N GLN A 140 -17.82 0.97 4.44
CA GLN A 140 -18.93 1.33 3.57
C GLN A 140 -19.65 2.53 4.14
N HIS A 141 -19.64 3.64 3.39
CA HIS A 141 -20.31 4.87 3.78
C HIS A 141 -21.68 4.91 3.14
N LYS A 142 -22.72 4.89 4.00
CA LYS A 142 -24.09 5.15 3.57
C LYS A 142 -24.25 6.65 3.38
N THR A 143 -24.70 7.05 2.20
CA THR A 143 -24.97 8.45 1.87
C THR A 143 -26.48 8.68 1.88
N LEU A 144 -26.89 9.92 2.13
CA LEU A 144 -28.27 10.37 1.94
C LEU A 144 -28.39 11.00 0.55
N ARG A 145 -29.52 10.80 -0.12
CA ARG A 145 -29.85 11.52 -1.36
C ARG A 145 -30.11 12.98 -1.05
N THR A 146 -29.85 13.83 -2.04
CA THR A 146 -30.16 15.25 -1.92
C THR A 146 -31.67 15.49 -1.87
N PRO A 147 -32.14 16.52 -1.14
CA PRO A 147 -33.57 16.88 -1.12
C PRO A 147 -34.14 17.14 -2.51
N GLN A 148 -33.32 17.70 -3.41
CA GLN A 148 -33.68 17.97 -4.80
C GLN A 148 -33.99 16.69 -5.59
N GLU A 149 -33.24 15.61 -5.37
CA GLU A 149 -33.52 14.30 -5.99
C GLU A 149 -34.85 13.72 -5.50
N ILE A 150 -35.12 13.82 -4.19
CA ILE A 150 -36.37 13.34 -3.60
C ILE A 150 -37.57 14.12 -4.16
N ILE A 151 -37.47 15.45 -4.23
CA ILE A 151 -38.49 16.31 -4.83
C ILE A 151 -38.69 15.98 -6.31
N ARG A 152 -37.61 15.73 -7.06
CA ARG A 152 -37.70 15.35 -8.47
C ARG A 152 -38.43 14.03 -8.66
N ASP A 153 -38.21 13.05 -7.79
CA ASP A 153 -38.90 11.76 -7.83
C ASP A 153 -40.39 11.92 -7.45
N LEU A 154 -40.72 12.82 -6.51
CA LEU A 154 -42.10 13.18 -6.20
C LEU A 154 -42.81 13.82 -7.41
N VAL A 155 -42.18 14.80 -8.07
CA VAL A 155 -42.75 15.46 -9.26
C VAL A 155 -42.95 14.47 -10.40
N LYS A 156 -41.98 13.56 -10.63
CA LYS A 156 -42.13 12.49 -11.62
C LYS A 156 -43.30 11.58 -11.27
N GLY A 157 -43.37 11.12 -10.02
CA GLY A 157 -44.44 10.26 -9.53
C GLY A 157 -45.82 10.91 -9.68
N LEU A 158 -45.92 12.20 -9.36
CA LEU A 158 -47.15 12.99 -9.51
C LEU A 158 -47.54 13.11 -10.99
N THR A 159 -46.58 13.45 -11.86
CA THR A 159 -46.82 13.55 -13.30
C THR A 159 -47.34 12.22 -13.88
N THR A 160 -46.72 11.10 -13.51
CA THR A 160 -47.18 9.76 -13.93
C THR A 160 -48.58 9.46 -13.38
N ALA A 161 -48.85 9.78 -12.12
CA ALA A 161 -50.14 9.55 -11.48
C ALA A 161 -51.27 10.43 -12.05
N MET A 162 -50.94 11.60 -12.62
CA MET A 162 -51.89 12.48 -13.29
C MET A 162 -52.16 12.06 -14.74
N GLN A 163 -51.20 11.38 -15.39
CA GLN A 163 -51.36 10.81 -16.73
C GLN A 163 -52.14 9.48 -16.70
N ASP A 164 -52.27 8.84 -15.54
CA ASP A 164 -53.01 7.60 -15.38
C ASP A 164 -54.52 7.82 -15.59
N PRO A 165 -55.15 7.18 -16.60
CA PRO A 165 -56.58 7.34 -16.90
C PRO A 165 -57.50 6.81 -15.78
N ASP A 166 -56.99 5.98 -14.86
CA ASP A 166 -57.78 5.32 -13.82
C ASP A 166 -58.17 6.23 -12.62
N LYS A 167 -57.85 7.54 -12.64
CA LYS A 167 -58.19 8.52 -11.59
C LYS A 167 -57.83 8.07 -10.16
N ARG A 168 -56.74 7.33 -10.00
CA ARG A 168 -56.29 6.78 -8.71
C ARG A 168 -55.98 7.87 -7.68
N THR A 169 -56.28 7.62 -6.42
CA THR A 169 -55.88 8.46 -5.28
C THR A 169 -54.37 8.38 -5.14
N ILE A 170 -53.70 9.53 -5.02
CA ILE A 170 -52.25 9.61 -5.00
C ILE A 170 -51.79 9.65 -3.54
N MET A 171 -51.05 8.64 -3.11
CA MET A 171 -50.40 8.59 -1.79
C MET A 171 -48.89 8.72 -1.96
N TYR A 172 -48.20 9.17 -0.93
CA TYR A 172 -46.75 9.11 -0.87
C TYR A 172 -46.29 8.44 0.43
N THR A 173 -45.14 7.78 0.35
CA THR A 173 -44.48 7.19 1.52
C THR A 173 -43.03 7.64 1.52
N LEU A 174 -42.56 8.14 2.66
CA LEU A 174 -41.17 8.52 2.90
C LEU A 174 -40.54 7.44 3.78
N ASP A 175 -39.33 7.02 3.44
CA ASP A 175 -38.48 6.31 4.40
C ASP A 175 -37.84 7.31 5.39
N ASP A 176 -37.31 6.78 6.49
CA ASP A 176 -36.69 7.59 7.54
C ASP A 176 -35.53 8.43 7.00
N GLU A 177 -34.77 7.89 6.04
CA GLU A 177 -33.69 8.61 5.37
C GLU A 177 -34.19 9.78 4.49
N ALA A 178 -35.35 9.64 3.84
CA ALA A 178 -35.95 10.73 3.07
C ALA A 178 -36.43 11.85 3.99
N ILE A 179 -37.05 11.50 5.12
CA ILE A 179 -37.45 12.47 6.14
C ILE A 179 -36.20 13.21 6.64
N GLN A 180 -35.13 12.50 6.98
CA GLN A 180 -33.89 13.10 7.46
C GLN A 180 -33.29 14.07 6.43
N SER A 181 -33.24 13.69 5.15
CA SER A 181 -32.73 14.54 4.08
C SER A 181 -33.59 15.80 3.89
N LEU A 182 -34.91 15.67 3.91
CA LEU A 182 -35.84 16.80 3.77
C LEU A 182 -35.84 17.74 5.00
N VAL A 183 -35.69 17.20 6.21
CA VAL A 183 -35.65 18.01 7.46
C VAL A 183 -34.35 18.80 7.58
N GLN A 184 -33.24 18.25 7.12
CA GLN A 184 -31.94 18.95 7.10
C GLN A 184 -31.77 19.89 5.90
N SER A 185 -32.80 20.02 5.05
CA SER A 185 -32.76 20.82 3.83
C SER A 185 -32.95 22.31 4.09
N ASP A 186 -32.63 23.12 3.07
CA ASP A 186 -32.94 24.55 3.06
C ASP A 186 -34.45 24.78 3.27
N PRO A 187 -34.87 25.75 4.11
CA PRO A 187 -36.27 26.13 4.29
C PRO A 187 -37.06 26.32 2.98
N GLN A 188 -36.41 26.74 1.88
CA GLN A 188 -37.05 26.86 0.58
C GLN A 188 -37.45 25.50 -0.02
N LEU A 189 -36.60 24.49 0.10
CA LEU A 189 -36.86 23.13 -0.39
C LEU A 189 -37.93 22.43 0.44
N GLY A 190 -37.92 22.65 1.76
CA GLY A 190 -38.98 22.19 2.65
C GLY A 190 -40.36 22.78 2.29
N LYS A 191 -40.41 24.08 1.98
CA LYS A 191 -41.65 24.74 1.49
C LYS A 191 -42.11 24.14 0.15
N LEU A 192 -41.21 23.99 -0.81
CA LEU A 192 -41.53 23.40 -2.11
C LEU A 192 -42.10 21.97 -1.96
N PHE A 193 -41.50 21.15 -1.09
CA PHE A 193 -42.01 19.82 -0.80
C PHE A 193 -43.42 19.88 -0.19
N GLY A 194 -43.66 20.78 0.77
CA GLY A 194 -44.98 20.99 1.37
C GLY A 194 -46.04 21.46 0.37
N GLU A 195 -45.68 22.36 -0.55
CA GLU A 195 -46.55 22.82 -1.63
C GLU A 195 -46.93 21.68 -2.59
N LEU A 196 -46.00 20.80 -2.94
CA LEU A 196 -46.28 19.62 -3.76
C LEU A 196 -47.25 18.65 -3.07
N VAL A 197 -47.12 18.48 -1.76
CA VAL A 197 -48.07 17.67 -0.97
C VAL A 197 -49.45 18.33 -0.92
N MET A 198 -49.54 19.66 -0.82
CA MET A 198 -50.82 20.37 -0.90
C MET A 198 -51.49 20.18 -2.26
N ILE A 199 -50.72 20.25 -3.36
CA ILE A 199 -51.23 19.98 -4.71
C ILE A 199 -51.77 18.54 -4.80
N MET A 200 -51.05 17.56 -4.26
CA MET A 200 -51.54 16.17 -4.19
C MET A 200 -52.87 16.06 -3.45
N ASN A 201 -53.00 16.71 -2.29
CA ASN A 201 -54.24 16.70 -1.51
C ASN A 201 -55.40 17.35 -2.27
N ALA A 202 -55.15 18.48 -2.94
CA ALA A 202 -56.16 19.13 -3.79
C ALA A 202 -56.61 18.22 -4.94
N VAL A 203 -55.66 17.54 -5.61
CA VAL A 203 -55.96 16.57 -6.67
C VAL A 203 -56.77 15.39 -6.14
N ASN A 204 -56.45 14.88 -4.95
CA ASN A 204 -57.19 13.79 -4.33
C ASN A 204 -58.62 14.20 -3.94
N LEU A 205 -58.81 15.40 -3.38
CA LEU A 205 -60.15 15.94 -3.09
C LEU A 205 -61.02 16.07 -4.35
N MET A 206 -60.42 16.46 -5.48
CA MET A 206 -61.13 16.49 -6.77
C MET A 206 -61.45 15.09 -7.32
N LYS A 207 -60.69 14.06 -6.92
CA LYS A 207 -60.84 12.67 -7.36
C LYS A 207 -61.77 11.84 -6.46
N GLU A 208 -61.93 12.16 -5.18
CA GLU A 208 -62.82 11.45 -4.23
C GLU A 208 -64.29 11.38 -4.70
N GLN A 209 -64.69 12.20 -5.67
CA GLN A 209 -66.01 12.08 -6.31
C GLN A 209 -66.13 10.87 -7.26
N SER A 210 -65.06 10.16 -7.60
CA SER A 210 -65.10 8.93 -8.41
C SER A 210 -64.74 7.70 -7.59
N GLN A 211 -65.74 6.85 -7.33
CA GLN A 211 -65.63 5.61 -6.57
C GLN A 211 -64.61 4.63 -7.18
N GLY A 212 -63.65 4.18 -6.37
CA GLY A 212 -62.79 3.04 -6.69
C GLY A 212 -61.57 2.98 -5.79
N ASN A 213 -61.43 1.87 -5.05
CA ASN A 213 -60.36 1.60 -4.08
C ASN A 213 -59.00 1.33 -4.78
N ARG A 214 -58.52 2.30 -5.57
CA ARG A 214 -57.28 2.20 -6.36
C ARG A 214 -56.35 3.33 -5.96
N ASP A 215 -55.37 2.99 -5.13
CA ASP A 215 -54.36 3.93 -4.68
C ASP A 215 -53.10 3.80 -5.55
N TYR A 216 -52.54 4.95 -5.94
CA TYR A 216 -51.23 5.07 -6.54
C TYR A 216 -50.25 5.58 -5.49
N THR A 217 -49.37 4.72 -5.00
CA THR A 217 -48.39 5.09 -3.97
C THR A 217 -47.04 5.47 -4.60
N ILE A 218 -46.63 6.72 -4.44
CA ILE A 218 -45.29 7.20 -4.76
C ILE A 218 -44.37 6.82 -3.60
N LYS A 219 -43.39 5.96 -3.86
CA LYS A 219 -42.36 5.58 -2.88
C LYS A 219 -41.16 6.49 -3.06
N LEU A 220 -40.86 7.28 -2.03
CA LEU A 220 -39.73 8.19 -2.03
C LEU A 220 -38.69 7.65 -1.05
N SER A 221 -37.45 7.48 -1.52
CA SER A 221 -36.35 7.01 -0.70
C SER A 221 -35.24 8.05 -0.63
N GLY A 222 -34.75 8.29 0.58
CA GLY A 222 -33.60 9.14 0.86
C GLY A 222 -32.28 8.37 0.85
N LYS A 223 -32.28 7.06 0.55
CA LYS A 223 -31.06 6.25 0.50
C LYS A 223 -30.20 6.65 -0.69
N GLY A 224 -29.08 7.30 -0.40
CA GLY A 224 -28.09 7.67 -1.41
C GLY A 224 -27.31 6.47 -1.89
N ASN A 225 -26.54 6.68 -2.95
CA ASN A 225 -25.65 5.66 -3.47
C ASN A 225 -24.44 5.50 -2.53
N PRO A 226 -24.32 4.37 -1.81
CA PRO A 226 -23.25 4.19 -0.85
C PRO A 226 -21.90 4.15 -1.56
N TYR A 227 -20.83 4.59 -0.92
CA TYR A 227 -19.49 4.46 -1.47
C TYR A 227 -18.62 3.63 -0.54
N THR A 228 -17.65 2.94 -1.13
CA THR A 228 -16.67 2.17 -0.38
C THR A 228 -15.42 3.02 -0.20
N GLU A 229 -14.92 3.11 1.03
CA GLU A 229 -13.60 3.62 1.33
C GLU A 229 -12.69 2.44 1.64
N PHE A 230 -11.64 2.31 0.83
CA PHE A 230 -10.57 1.35 0.99
C PHE A 230 -9.33 2.13 1.44
N SER A 231 -8.75 1.73 2.57
CA SER A 231 -7.48 2.28 3.05
C SER A 231 -6.51 1.15 3.33
N GLU A 232 -5.34 1.22 2.71
CA GLU A 232 -4.24 0.29 2.94
C GLU A 232 -3.03 1.07 3.46
N LYS A 233 -2.50 0.65 4.60
CA LYS A 233 -1.22 1.11 5.12
C LYS A 233 -0.26 -0.06 5.17
N VAL A 234 0.92 0.12 4.60
CA VAL A 234 2.00 -0.86 4.60
C VAL A 234 3.22 -0.19 5.20
N ASP A 235 3.74 -0.74 6.29
CA ASP A 235 4.98 -0.30 6.92
C ASP A 235 5.96 -1.47 6.90
N ILE A 236 7.15 -1.24 6.34
CA ILE A 236 8.24 -2.19 6.28
C ILE A 236 9.43 -1.56 7.00
N THR A 237 10.01 -2.25 7.96
CA THR A 237 11.22 -1.80 8.68
C THR A 237 12.22 -2.94 8.72
N GLY A 238 13.38 -2.79 8.09
CA GLY A 238 14.46 -3.77 8.09
C GLY A 238 15.69 -3.21 8.79
N TYR A 239 16.44 -4.06 9.46
CA TYR A 239 17.71 -3.74 10.08
C TYR A 239 18.68 -4.90 9.91
N ALA A 240 19.95 -4.63 9.63
CA ALA A 240 21.00 -5.63 9.59
C ALA A 240 22.26 -5.11 10.25
N LYS A 241 23.07 -6.03 10.78
CA LYS A 241 24.42 -5.80 11.30
C LYS A 241 25.33 -6.85 10.71
N GLU A 242 26.51 -6.45 10.27
CA GLU A 242 27.55 -7.31 9.76
C GLU A 242 28.84 -7.00 10.52
N TYR A 243 29.56 -8.02 10.94
CA TYR A 243 30.85 -7.96 11.60
C TYR A 243 31.82 -8.80 10.80
N SER A 244 32.95 -8.24 10.41
CA SER A 244 34.03 -8.89 9.69
C SER A 244 35.31 -8.69 10.49
N VAL A 245 36.01 -9.76 10.84
CA VAL A 245 37.26 -9.72 11.61
C VAL A 245 38.33 -10.44 10.79
N ASN A 246 39.33 -9.72 10.31
CA ASN A 246 40.50 -10.30 9.64
C ASN A 246 41.69 -10.26 10.60
N ILE A 247 42.13 -11.41 11.07
CA ILE A 247 43.31 -11.56 11.93
C ILE A 247 44.47 -12.03 11.08
N THR A 248 45.54 -11.24 10.98
CA THR A 248 46.80 -11.59 10.32
C THR A 248 47.84 -11.88 11.39
N ILE A 249 48.31 -13.12 11.46
CA ILE A 249 49.31 -13.57 12.41
C ILE A 249 50.65 -13.64 11.69
N MET A 250 51.61 -12.81 12.10
CA MET A 250 52.96 -12.78 11.55
C MET A 250 53.79 -13.94 12.11
N PRO A 251 54.62 -14.61 11.30
CA PRO A 251 55.48 -15.69 11.76
C PRO A 251 56.54 -15.20 12.75
N PRO A 252 57.08 -16.07 13.61
CA PRO A 252 58.10 -15.68 14.58
C PRO A 252 59.43 -15.32 13.90
N ASN A 253 60.13 -14.31 14.41
CA ASN A 253 61.45 -13.94 13.89
C ASN A 253 62.49 -15.00 14.25
N THR A 254 62.89 -15.84 13.29
CA THR A 254 64.04 -16.74 13.46
C THR A 254 65.33 -15.94 13.30
N ASP A 255 65.75 -15.25 14.36
CA ASP A 255 67.10 -14.70 14.45
C ASP A 255 68.11 -15.85 14.40
N SER A 256 68.62 -16.13 13.20
CA SER A 256 69.78 -17.00 12.97
C SER A 256 71.03 -16.29 13.45
N SER A 257 71.16 -16.21 14.78
CA SER A 257 72.38 -15.91 15.50
C SER A 257 73.38 -17.06 15.27
N ASN A 258 74.18 -16.98 14.20
CA ASN A 258 75.33 -17.85 13.98
C ASN A 258 76.37 -17.18 13.08
N GLN A 259 77.00 -16.11 13.60
CA GLN A 259 78.32 -15.65 13.15
C GLN A 259 79.08 -15.01 14.31
N VAL A 260 79.52 -15.81 15.28
CA VAL A 260 80.73 -15.51 16.08
C VAL A 260 81.42 -16.85 16.38
N GLU A 261 82.73 -16.88 16.24
CA GLU A 261 83.68 -17.99 16.50
C GLU A 261 83.98 -18.99 15.37
N ALA A 262 84.83 -18.57 14.43
CA ALA A 262 85.88 -19.44 13.89
C ALA A 262 86.98 -18.60 13.20
N THR A 263 88.01 -18.17 13.95
CA THR A 263 89.45 -18.23 13.58
C THR A 263 90.29 -17.50 14.63
N ALA A 264 90.81 -18.24 15.60
CA ALA A 264 92.01 -17.88 16.37
C ALA A 264 92.71 -19.15 16.83
N THR A 265 93.53 -19.72 15.95
CA THR A 265 94.71 -20.54 16.28
C THR A 265 95.63 -20.54 15.07
#